data_AF-M9MH85-F1
#
_entry.id   AF-M9MH85-F1
#
_cell.length_a   1.000
_cell.length_b   1.000
_cell.length_c   1.000
_cell.angle_alpha   90.00
_cell.angle_beta   90.00
_cell.angle_gamma   90.00
#
_symmetry.space_group_name_H-M   'P 1'
#
loop_
_entity.id
_entity.type
_entity.pdbx_description
1 polymer ?
#
loop_
_entity_poly.entity_id
_entity_poly.type
_entity_poly.pdbx_seq_one_letter_code
_entity_poly.pdbx_strand_id
1 'polypeptide(L)'
;MRLPFLHRSNPSPEEKPSDAVIAVAEGHESIRLHVHNRTRTDFLAHSVFGALHTAPTTQRAVSSSLPASPDPNSGGFSVRSTPLRLASGGQVQVPPVRIQPQTAAATAGYTVSLTLSPRNTPAYTATLSAPAPTLPAEARNGWKPLSLTSTSGGLGRKGEEVYALQSTDAATNTVHVLLLSRIDMAAWMATLPDADLISSLCVPGTHESCALYGWPISACQDSAASIAYQLSRGVRFLDVRLALKGSPGSQALYAYHGVTDQKIDISAILTQVYSFLSTSPRETVLMSVKQENNMAGFLDAVFTYINKNPAAWYLATGIPRLGDVRGKIVLVSRFGSSNQQPGGIHPPIWPDSSPTAFSYTLPDGRSVVTQDWYNIGSLSAIPTKLGLISALLAQTGSNTDVLGLNFTNGSSFPMALPPWVAKGSGDQSAQSAGWMSTRGVNALLVDLVAAKLANPQGKRAGLMNIFALDFFDQPGLNADLATLIVQANFI
;
A
#
# COMPACT_ATOMS: atom_id res chain seq x y z
N MET A 1 -8.75 -85.39 -18.47
CA MET A 1 -9.87 -85.55 -17.51
C MET A 1 -9.27 -85.91 -16.15
N ARG A 2 -9.71 -85.23 -15.08
CA ARG A 2 -9.29 -85.32 -13.66
C ARG A 2 -8.01 -84.58 -13.23
N LEU A 3 -8.23 -83.72 -12.23
CA LEU A 3 -7.31 -82.88 -11.44
C LEU A 3 -6.32 -83.70 -10.60
N PRO A 4 -5.20 -83.09 -10.17
CA PRO A 4 -4.56 -83.44 -8.92
C PRO A 4 -4.71 -82.34 -7.86
N PHE A 5 -5.11 -82.81 -6.68
CA PHE A 5 -5.07 -82.16 -5.38
C PHE A 5 -3.65 -81.77 -4.98
N LEU A 6 -3.46 -80.60 -4.35
CA LEU A 6 -2.29 -80.34 -3.52
C LEU A 6 -2.67 -79.67 -2.18
N HIS A 7 -2.15 -80.33 -1.14
CA HIS A 7 -2.10 -80.10 0.29
C HIS A 7 -2.35 -78.70 0.90
N ARG A 8 -3.11 -78.72 2.00
CA ARG A 8 -3.04 -77.76 3.10
C ARG A 8 -1.65 -77.82 3.76
N SER A 9 -1.00 -76.68 3.92
CA SER A 9 -0.01 -76.43 4.97
C SER A 9 -0.48 -75.21 5.77
N ASN A 10 -0.42 -75.32 7.10
CA ASN A 10 -0.76 -74.26 8.07
C ASN A 10 0.49 -73.38 8.33
N PRO A 11 0.32 -72.20 8.96
CA PRO A 11 0.96 -70.94 8.53
C PRO A 11 2.37 -70.69 9.09
N SER A 12 3.16 -69.94 8.32
CA SER A 12 4.36 -69.21 8.77
C SER A 12 3.93 -67.91 9.46
N PRO A 13 4.60 -67.45 10.54
CA PRO A 13 4.14 -66.31 11.33
C PRO A 13 4.19 -64.99 10.55
N GLU A 14 3.19 -64.13 10.80
CA GLU A 14 3.08 -62.77 10.28
C GLU A 14 4.38 -61.97 10.49
N GLU A 15 5.01 -61.58 9.39
CA GLU A 15 5.96 -60.47 9.39
C GLU A 15 5.16 -59.17 9.62
N LYS A 16 5.40 -58.53 10.78
CA LYS A 16 4.96 -57.15 11.02
C LYS A 16 5.45 -56.26 9.88
N PRO A 17 4.60 -55.43 9.26
CA PRO A 17 5.08 -54.39 8.37
C PRO A 17 6.07 -53.50 9.12
N SER A 18 7.24 -53.32 8.53
CA SER A 18 8.28 -52.40 8.96
C SER A 18 7.70 -51.07 9.40
N ASP A 19 8.19 -50.52 10.51
CA ASP A 19 7.96 -49.14 10.92
C ASP A 19 8.32 -48.20 9.76
N ALA A 20 7.32 -47.87 8.95
CA ALA A 20 7.39 -46.73 8.09
C ALA A 20 7.54 -45.55 9.03
N VAL A 21 8.76 -45.01 9.08
CA VAL A 21 9.03 -43.71 9.69
C VAL A 21 8.06 -42.74 9.04
N ILE A 22 6.95 -42.48 9.71
CA ILE A 22 6.09 -41.35 9.42
C ILE A 22 7.01 -40.15 9.59
N ALA A 23 7.38 -39.52 8.48
CA ALA A 23 8.03 -38.23 8.52
C ALA A 23 7.03 -37.28 9.22
N VAL A 24 7.22 -37.12 10.53
CA VAL A 24 6.54 -36.10 11.32
C VAL A 24 6.96 -34.78 10.69
N ALA A 25 6.01 -34.06 10.09
CA ALA A 25 6.25 -32.71 9.61
C ALA A 25 6.91 -31.92 10.74
N GLU A 26 8.08 -31.31 10.50
CA GLU A 26 8.79 -30.46 11.47
C GLU A 26 7.86 -29.31 11.89
N GLY A 27 7.07 -29.54 12.93
CA GLY A 27 6.08 -28.61 13.43
C GLY A 27 6.74 -27.55 14.29
N HIS A 28 6.97 -26.36 13.72
CA HIS A 28 6.87 -25.04 14.35
C HIS A 28 7.28 -24.93 15.85
N GLU A 29 8.48 -25.40 16.22
CA GLU A 29 9.04 -25.29 17.57
C GLU A 29 9.63 -23.90 17.88
N SER A 30 9.40 -22.87 17.07
CA SER A 30 9.99 -21.55 17.33
C SER A 30 9.19 -20.38 16.75
N ILE A 31 9.31 -19.22 17.39
CA ILE A 31 8.81 -17.92 16.90
C ILE A 31 9.99 -17.05 16.47
N ARG A 32 9.86 -16.39 15.32
CA ARG A 32 10.86 -15.49 14.74
C ARG A 32 10.36 -14.04 14.76
N LEU A 33 11.27 -13.08 14.95
CA LEU A 33 11.00 -11.65 14.79
C LEU A 33 11.96 -11.07 13.77
N HIS A 34 11.44 -10.39 12.76
CA HIS A 34 12.18 -9.67 11.74
C HIS A 34 11.82 -8.19 11.83
N VAL A 35 12.80 -7.32 12.07
CA VAL A 35 12.57 -5.88 12.13
C VAL A 35 13.23 -5.21 10.92
N HIS A 36 12.42 -4.52 10.13
CA HIS A 36 12.78 -3.79 8.93
C HIS A 36 12.84 -2.30 9.26
N ASN A 37 14.04 -1.72 9.30
CA ASN A 37 14.21 -0.29 9.57
C ASN A 37 14.36 0.47 8.26
N ARG A 38 13.33 1.24 7.89
CA ARG A 38 13.36 2.14 6.75
C ARG A 38 13.41 3.62 7.17
N THR A 39 13.74 3.87 8.43
CA THR A 39 13.95 5.22 8.95
C THR A 39 15.40 5.68 8.76
N ARG A 40 15.65 6.96 9.03
CA ARG A 40 17.00 7.55 9.05
C ARG A 40 17.72 7.35 10.39
N THR A 41 17.07 6.70 11.35
CA THR A 41 17.55 6.55 12.72
C THR A 41 18.07 5.13 12.97
N ASP A 42 19.26 5.04 13.59
CA ASP A 42 19.77 3.80 14.17
C ASP A 42 19.03 3.49 15.48
N PHE A 43 18.58 2.25 15.66
CA PHE A 43 17.99 1.78 16.92
C PHE A 43 18.82 0.69 17.56
N LEU A 44 18.77 0.63 18.89
CA LEU A 44 19.00 -0.60 19.64
C LEU A 44 17.64 -1.25 19.91
N ALA A 45 17.41 -2.41 19.32
CA ALA A 45 16.19 -3.18 19.48
C ALA A 45 16.37 -4.23 20.58
N HIS A 46 15.44 -4.25 21.53
CA HIS A 46 15.34 -5.26 22.57
C HIS A 46 13.96 -5.91 22.52
N SER A 47 13.90 -7.24 22.56
CA SER A 47 12.63 -7.98 22.41
C SER A 47 12.45 -9.02 23.51
N VAL A 48 11.26 -9.09 24.09
CA VAL A 48 10.87 -10.09 25.10
C VAL A 48 9.67 -10.88 24.57
N PHE A 49 9.76 -12.21 24.59
CA PHE A 49 8.70 -13.11 24.12
C PHE A 49 7.92 -13.71 25.30
N GLY A 50 6.61 -13.88 25.15
CA GLY A 50 5.72 -14.51 26.14
C GLY A 50 4.56 -15.30 25.50
N ALA A 51 3.87 -16.13 26.29
CA ALA A 51 2.67 -16.89 25.86
C ALA A 51 1.35 -16.22 26.29
N LEU A 52 0.33 -16.32 25.43
CA LEU A 52 -1.07 -16.04 25.75
C LEU A 52 -1.74 -17.33 26.24
N HIS A 53 -2.06 -17.42 27.53
CA HIS A 53 -2.72 -18.60 28.12
C HIS A 53 -4.25 -18.53 27.94
N THR A 54 -4.90 -19.68 27.75
CA THR A 54 -6.36 -19.81 27.73
C THR A 54 -6.90 -19.99 29.16
N ALA A 55 -7.55 -18.96 29.73
CA ALA A 55 -8.34 -18.93 30.99
C ALA A 55 -7.57 -18.70 32.33
N PRO A 56 -8.27 -18.24 33.41
CA PRO A 56 -7.79 -17.15 34.26
C PRO A 56 -6.83 -17.64 35.34
N THR A 57 -5.54 -17.46 35.11
CA THR A 57 -4.56 -17.45 36.19
C THR A 57 -3.61 -16.29 35.97
N THR A 58 -3.58 -15.43 36.99
CA THR A 58 -2.59 -14.40 37.30
C THR A 58 -1.49 -14.21 36.24
N GLN A 59 -1.47 -13.04 35.61
CA GLN A 59 -0.35 -12.56 34.79
C GLN A 59 0.97 -12.78 35.56
N ARG A 60 1.70 -13.85 35.27
CA ARG A 60 3.12 -13.93 35.61
C ARG A 60 3.87 -13.14 34.56
N ALA A 61 3.90 -11.82 34.74
CA ALA A 61 4.97 -11.01 34.18
C ALA A 61 6.28 -11.53 34.80
N VAL A 62 7.10 -12.21 34.00
CA VAL A 62 8.39 -12.70 34.47
C VAL A 62 9.33 -11.50 34.53
N SER A 63 9.66 -11.11 35.76
CA SER A 63 10.62 -10.07 36.14
C SER A 63 12.04 -10.46 35.71
N SER A 64 12.84 -9.44 35.37
CA SER A 64 14.21 -9.48 34.86
C SER A 64 15.29 -9.91 35.87
N SER A 65 15.00 -10.82 36.79
CA SER A 65 16.02 -11.40 37.67
C SER A 65 16.45 -12.76 37.11
N LEU A 66 17.70 -12.83 36.65
CA LEU A 66 18.40 -14.01 36.14
C LEU A 66 17.98 -15.32 36.84
N PRO A 67 17.84 -16.41 36.05
CA PRO A 67 18.63 -17.59 36.37
C PRO A 67 19.65 -17.84 35.27
N ALA A 68 20.92 -17.94 35.68
CA ALA A 68 21.87 -18.75 34.96
C ALA A 68 21.41 -20.22 35.08
N SER A 69 21.34 -20.90 33.94
CA SER A 69 20.91 -22.29 33.75
C SER A 69 19.41 -22.51 33.48
N PRO A 70 19.04 -23.30 32.44
CA PRO A 70 17.66 -23.65 32.15
C PRO A 70 17.12 -24.60 33.23
N ASP A 71 16.09 -24.18 33.96
CA ASP A 71 15.29 -25.06 34.81
C ASP A 71 14.22 -25.75 33.94
N PRO A 72 14.31 -27.07 33.71
CA PRO A 72 13.37 -27.82 32.88
C PRO A 72 11.95 -27.89 33.45
N ASN A 73 11.71 -27.47 34.70
CA ASN A 73 10.40 -27.47 35.34
C ASN A 73 9.75 -26.08 35.46
N SER A 74 10.46 -25.02 35.05
CA SER A 74 9.87 -23.68 34.96
C SER A 74 9.29 -23.51 33.54
N GLY A 75 7.98 -23.27 33.41
CA GLY A 75 7.33 -22.95 32.13
C GLY A 75 7.72 -21.58 31.56
N GLY A 76 8.98 -21.16 31.75
CA GLY A 76 9.51 -19.83 31.44
C GLY A 76 10.15 -19.76 30.06
N PHE A 77 9.84 -18.68 29.34
CA PHE A 77 10.48 -18.33 28.07
C PHE A 77 11.95 -17.94 28.29
N SER A 78 12.82 -18.33 27.37
CA SER A 78 14.16 -17.74 27.28
C SER A 78 14.02 -16.26 26.89
N VAL A 79 14.32 -15.35 27.82
CA VAL A 79 14.40 -13.91 27.57
C VAL A 79 15.79 -13.61 27.00
N ARG A 80 15.86 -13.06 25.79
CA ARG A 80 17.13 -12.60 25.25
C ARG A 80 17.37 -11.16 25.68
N SER A 81 18.34 -10.96 26.57
CA SER A 81 18.68 -9.64 27.12
C SER A 81 19.67 -8.84 26.27
N THR A 82 20.22 -9.40 25.18
CA THR A 82 21.21 -8.72 24.33
C THR A 82 20.52 -7.82 23.30
N PRO A 83 20.68 -6.48 23.38
CA PRO A 83 20.14 -5.58 22.37
C PRO A 83 20.78 -5.85 21.00
N LEU A 84 19.98 -5.79 19.95
CA LEU A 84 20.43 -5.91 18.58
C LEU A 84 20.50 -4.52 17.94
N ARG A 85 21.61 -4.22 17.27
CA ARG A 85 21.72 -2.99 16.48
C ARG A 85 20.87 -3.13 15.23
N LEU A 86 20.01 -2.15 15.01
CA LEU A 86 19.17 -2.00 13.84
C LEU A 86 19.59 -0.72 13.12
N ALA A 87 20.46 -0.88 12.13
CA ALA A 87 20.98 0.24 11.35
C ALA A 87 19.86 0.94 10.54
N SER A 88 19.99 2.24 10.33
CA SER A 88 19.15 2.99 9.39
C SER A 88 19.16 2.33 7.99
N GLY A 89 17.98 2.23 7.36
CA GLY A 89 17.79 1.53 6.08
C GLY A 89 18.00 0.01 6.13
N GLY A 90 18.41 -0.55 7.26
CA GLY A 90 18.77 -1.96 7.41
C GLY A 90 17.62 -2.86 7.85
N GLN A 91 17.93 -4.13 8.06
CA GLN A 91 17.00 -5.08 8.68
C GLN A 91 17.76 -6.00 9.62
N VAL A 92 17.06 -6.54 10.62
CA VAL A 92 17.64 -7.52 11.53
C VAL A 92 16.66 -8.67 11.73
N GLN A 93 17.18 -9.89 11.58
CA GLN A 93 16.51 -11.08 12.03
C GLN A 93 16.91 -11.34 13.48
N VAL A 94 15.94 -11.29 14.38
CA VAL A 94 16.11 -11.76 15.74
C VAL A 94 16.14 -13.29 15.70
N PRO A 95 17.15 -13.94 16.33
CA PRO A 95 17.22 -15.39 16.38
C PRO A 95 15.91 -16.02 16.88
N PRO A 96 15.51 -17.19 16.33
CA PRO A 96 14.27 -17.84 16.74
C PRO A 96 14.30 -18.19 18.23
N VAL A 97 13.18 -17.97 18.91
CA VAL A 97 12.97 -18.46 20.28
C VAL A 97 12.28 -19.80 20.21
N ARG A 98 12.93 -20.87 20.71
CA ARG A 98 12.31 -22.20 20.77
C ARG A 98 11.17 -22.23 21.79
N ILE A 99 10.10 -22.91 21.44
CA ILE A 99 8.89 -23.08 22.24
C ILE A 99 8.76 -24.56 22.56
N GLN A 100 8.60 -24.89 23.84
CA GLN A 100 8.39 -26.27 24.25
C GLN A 100 7.07 -26.81 23.68
N PRO A 101 7.01 -28.07 23.21
CA PRO A 101 5.81 -28.63 22.60
C PRO A 101 4.54 -28.51 23.46
N GLN A 102 4.66 -28.69 24.78
CA GLN A 102 3.55 -28.58 25.72
C GLN A 102 2.99 -27.14 25.80
N THR A 103 3.86 -26.14 25.83
CA THR A 103 3.48 -24.72 25.82
C THR A 103 2.86 -24.31 24.49
N ALA A 104 3.37 -24.82 23.36
CA ALA A 104 2.80 -24.57 22.05
C ALA A 104 1.39 -25.16 21.91
N ALA A 105 1.15 -26.34 22.49
CA ALA A 105 -0.16 -26.99 22.47
C ALA A 105 -1.20 -26.30 23.40
N ALA A 106 -0.75 -25.62 24.46
CA ALA A 106 -1.61 -25.03 25.49
C ALA A 106 -1.87 -23.52 25.33
N THR A 107 -1.28 -22.87 24.33
CA THR A 107 -1.35 -21.41 24.16
C THR A 107 -2.32 -20.99 23.06
N ALA A 108 -3.01 -19.87 23.25
CA ALA A 108 -3.82 -19.22 22.22
C ALA A 108 -2.99 -18.34 21.26
N GLY A 109 -1.69 -18.18 21.55
CA GLY A 109 -0.74 -17.40 20.75
C GLY A 109 0.40 -16.84 21.59
N TYR A 110 1.22 -15.99 21.00
CA TYR A 110 2.39 -15.42 21.67
C TYR A 110 2.31 -13.90 21.70
N THR A 111 2.93 -13.28 22.69
CA THR A 111 3.21 -11.85 22.69
C THR A 111 4.70 -11.60 22.50
N VAL A 112 5.02 -10.53 21.78
CA VAL A 112 6.38 -10.01 21.69
C VAL A 112 6.33 -8.55 22.13
N SER A 113 7.06 -8.22 23.18
CA SER A 113 7.30 -6.83 23.58
C SER A 113 8.58 -6.37 22.92
N LEU A 114 8.52 -5.29 22.14
CA LEU A 114 9.64 -4.70 21.42
C LEU A 114 9.93 -3.30 21.99
N THR A 115 11.16 -3.07 22.40
CA THR A 115 11.69 -1.76 22.78
C THR A 115 12.71 -1.31 21.75
N LEU A 116 12.49 -0.15 21.15
CA LEU A 116 13.36 0.49 20.16
C LEU A 116 13.99 1.72 20.80
N SER A 117 15.29 1.68 21.04
CA SER A 117 16.03 2.77 21.69
C SER A 117 16.89 3.52 20.67
N PRO A 118 16.43 4.65 20.13
CA PRO A 118 17.27 5.56 19.34
C PRO A 118 18.34 6.23 20.22
N ARG A 119 19.43 6.74 19.62
CA ARG A 119 20.47 7.44 20.40
C ARG A 119 19.95 8.80 20.88
N ASN A 120 20.17 9.10 22.16
CA ASN A 120 19.91 10.41 22.78
C ASN A 120 18.46 10.91 22.69
N THR A 121 17.51 10.03 22.36
CA THR A 121 16.08 10.33 22.30
C THR A 121 15.28 9.25 23.03
N PRO A 122 14.03 9.54 23.41
CA PRO A 122 13.18 8.58 24.12
C PRO A 122 13.03 7.26 23.36
N ALA A 123 12.97 6.15 24.10
CA ALA A 123 12.69 4.85 23.52
C ALA A 123 11.22 4.73 23.11
N TYR A 124 10.95 3.88 22.14
CA TYR A 124 9.61 3.46 21.75
C TYR A 124 9.38 2.03 22.24
N THR A 125 8.21 1.76 22.79
CA THR A 125 7.79 0.39 23.15
C THR A 125 6.54 -0.01 22.37
N ALA A 126 6.47 -1.27 22.00
CA ALA A 126 5.32 -1.86 21.31
C ALA A 126 5.10 -3.27 21.83
N THR A 127 3.84 -3.70 21.89
CA THR A 127 3.49 -5.09 22.15
C THR A 127 2.70 -5.62 20.96
N LEU A 128 3.15 -6.75 20.42
CA LEU A 128 2.51 -7.43 19.31
C LEU A 128 2.11 -8.84 19.70
N SER A 129 1.08 -9.36 19.05
CA SER A 129 0.58 -10.72 19.27
C SER A 129 0.70 -11.55 18.00
N ALA A 130 1.29 -12.73 18.10
CA ALA A 130 1.31 -13.76 17.07
C ALA A 130 0.27 -14.84 17.42
N PRO A 131 -0.47 -15.39 16.45
CA PRO A 131 -1.44 -16.47 16.71
C PRO A 131 -0.73 -17.77 17.15
N ALA A 132 -1.48 -18.69 17.76
CA ALA A 132 -0.97 -20.03 18.07
C ALA A 132 -0.63 -20.81 16.79
N PRO A 133 0.34 -21.75 16.82
CA PRO A 133 0.79 -22.48 15.64
C PRO A 133 -0.20 -23.53 15.10
N THR A 134 -1.45 -23.58 15.57
CA THR A 134 -2.34 -24.75 15.44
C THR A 134 -3.65 -24.53 14.67
N LEU A 135 -3.85 -23.38 14.03
CA LEU A 135 -4.95 -23.24 13.07
C LEU A 135 -4.40 -23.44 11.66
N PRO A 136 -5.07 -24.23 10.77
CA PRO A 136 -4.80 -24.17 9.34
C PRO A 136 -5.20 -22.76 8.91
N ALA A 137 -4.21 -21.87 8.95
CA ALA A 137 -4.50 -20.48 8.94
C ALA A 137 -4.71 -20.07 7.47
N GLU A 138 -5.98 -19.93 7.10
CA GLU A 138 -6.39 -18.81 6.24
C GLU A 138 -6.07 -17.44 6.91
N ALA A 139 -5.06 -17.35 7.80
CA ALA A 139 -4.55 -16.10 8.34
C ALA A 139 -3.79 -15.41 7.21
N ARG A 140 -4.50 -14.51 6.56
CA ARG A 140 -4.00 -13.65 5.51
C ARG A 140 -2.91 -12.74 6.12
N ASN A 141 -1.70 -12.77 5.57
CA ASN A 141 -0.54 -11.97 6.00
C ASN A 141 -0.74 -10.46 5.75
N GLY A 142 -1.67 -9.82 6.49
CA GLY A 142 -1.99 -8.41 6.34
C GLY A 142 -1.10 -7.49 7.16
N TRP A 143 -0.52 -6.46 6.53
CA TRP A 143 0.26 -5.43 7.24
C TRP A 143 -0.66 -4.44 7.96
N LYS A 144 -0.58 -4.35 9.29
CA LYS A 144 -1.43 -3.48 10.14
C LYS A 144 -0.61 -2.56 11.03
N PRO A 145 -1.17 -1.47 11.59
CA PRO A 145 -0.40 -0.52 12.36
C PRO A 145 0.05 -1.19 13.67
N LEU A 146 1.27 -0.86 14.08
CA LEU A 146 1.81 -1.23 15.37
C LEU A 146 1.91 0.06 16.20
N SER A 147 1.05 0.16 17.22
CA SER A 147 1.06 1.31 18.13
C SER A 147 2.37 1.34 18.91
N LEU A 148 3.09 2.46 18.79
CA LEU A 148 4.31 2.73 19.56
C LEU A 148 4.00 3.69 20.70
N THR A 149 4.45 3.36 21.91
CA THR A 149 4.39 4.24 23.08
C THR A 149 5.77 4.83 23.33
N SER A 150 5.87 6.16 23.35
CA SER A 150 7.12 6.84 23.71
C SER A 150 7.36 6.78 25.22
N THR A 151 8.58 6.49 25.65
CA THR A 151 8.93 6.37 27.07
C THR A 151 9.21 7.71 27.76
N SER A 152 8.97 8.87 27.12
CA SER A 152 9.26 10.19 27.71
C SER A 152 8.04 11.01 28.09
N GLY A 153 7.97 11.36 29.37
CA GLY A 153 7.31 12.54 29.93
C GLY A 153 8.30 13.64 30.34
N GLY A 154 9.41 13.85 29.61
CA GLY A 154 10.48 14.80 29.99
C GLY A 154 11.15 15.52 28.80
N LEU A 155 11.71 16.70 29.09
CA LEU A 155 12.26 17.78 28.24
C LEU A 155 13.44 17.41 27.28
N GLY A 156 13.46 16.21 26.70
CA GLY A 156 14.46 15.83 25.68
C GLY A 156 14.17 16.40 24.28
N ARG A 157 15.21 16.52 23.43
CA ARG A 157 15.03 16.83 21.99
C ARG A 157 14.07 15.80 21.36
N LYS A 158 13.07 16.28 20.60
CA LYS A 158 12.23 15.39 19.78
C LYS A 158 13.10 14.75 18.69
N GLY A 159 13.26 13.42 18.76
CA GLY A 159 13.85 12.62 17.67
C GLY A 159 12.92 12.51 16.46
N GLU A 160 13.37 11.80 15.44
CA GLU A 160 12.53 11.40 14.31
C GLU A 160 11.31 10.61 14.82
N GLU A 161 10.10 11.07 14.49
CA GLU A 161 8.88 10.33 14.82
C GLU A 161 8.78 9.08 13.93
N VAL A 162 8.50 7.93 14.53
CA VAL A 162 8.46 6.63 13.85
C VAL A 162 7.01 6.17 13.71
N TYR A 163 6.66 5.69 12.52
CA TYR A 163 5.45 4.93 12.23
C TYR A 163 5.81 3.46 12.06
N ALA A 164 5.09 2.55 12.72
CA ALA A 164 5.37 1.13 12.63
C ALA A 164 4.17 0.34 12.07
N LEU A 165 4.48 -0.65 11.25
CA LEU A 165 3.55 -1.69 10.84
C LEU A 165 4.03 -3.05 11.35
N GLN A 166 3.10 -3.99 11.48
CA GLN A 166 3.36 -5.38 11.80
C GLN A 166 2.63 -6.30 10.82
N SER A 167 3.22 -7.45 10.54
CA SER A 167 2.59 -8.55 9.82
C SER A 167 3.11 -9.87 10.40
N THR A 168 2.33 -10.94 10.32
CA THR A 168 2.76 -12.27 10.78
C THR A 168 2.65 -13.24 9.63
N ASP A 169 3.76 -13.88 9.29
CA ASP A 169 3.77 -15.01 8.37
C ASP A 169 3.53 -16.31 9.14
N ALA A 170 2.31 -16.84 9.02
CA ALA A 170 1.90 -18.06 9.70
C ALA A 170 2.68 -19.30 9.23
N ALA A 171 3.10 -19.33 7.95
CA ALA A 171 3.82 -20.47 7.40
C ALA A 171 5.23 -20.60 7.99
N THR A 172 5.85 -19.48 8.38
CA THR A 172 7.19 -19.47 8.97
C THR A 172 7.19 -19.15 10.47
N ASN A 173 6.03 -18.87 11.05
CA ASN A 173 5.88 -18.31 12.40
C ASN A 173 6.80 -17.09 12.63
N THR A 174 6.85 -16.20 11.63
CA THR A 174 7.69 -15.00 11.65
C THR A 174 6.83 -13.76 11.81
N VAL A 175 7.07 -12.99 12.86
CA VAL A 175 6.55 -11.64 12.99
C VAL A 175 7.48 -10.68 12.27
N HIS A 176 6.94 -9.90 11.35
CA HIS A 176 7.61 -8.77 10.73
C HIS A 176 7.17 -7.46 11.38
N VAL A 177 8.12 -6.59 11.68
CA VAL A 177 7.88 -5.20 12.09
C VAL A 177 8.57 -4.29 11.08
N LEU A 178 7.82 -3.38 10.46
CA LEU A 178 8.33 -2.39 9.52
C LEU A 178 8.30 -1.01 10.17
N LEU A 179 9.47 -0.39 10.31
CA LEU A 179 9.64 0.96 10.85
C LEU A 179 9.83 1.95 9.71
N LEU A 180 9.02 3.00 9.70
CA LEU A 180 8.97 4.05 8.70
C LEU A 180 9.08 5.41 9.40
N SER A 181 9.70 6.38 8.74
CA SER A 181 9.77 7.75 9.24
C SER A 181 8.41 8.42 9.12
N ARG A 182 7.99 9.28 10.05
CA ARG A 182 6.80 10.10 9.83
C ARG A 182 7.10 11.16 8.78
N ILE A 183 6.19 11.31 7.81
CA ILE A 183 6.31 12.24 6.69
C ILE A 183 5.19 13.28 6.80
N ASP A 184 5.51 14.54 6.52
CA ASP A 184 4.49 15.57 6.32
C ASP A 184 3.83 15.37 4.95
N MET A 185 2.60 14.86 4.96
CA MET A 185 1.85 14.55 3.74
C MET A 185 1.49 15.82 2.94
N ALA A 186 1.46 17.00 3.55
CA ALA A 186 1.20 18.25 2.83
C ALA A 186 2.45 18.84 2.14
N ALA A 187 3.64 18.31 2.43
CA ALA A 187 4.92 18.83 1.93
C ALA A 187 5.98 17.73 1.66
N TRP A 188 5.55 16.53 1.29
CA TRP A 188 6.45 15.38 1.19
C TRP A 188 7.48 15.49 0.06
N MET A 189 7.16 16.18 -1.05
CA MET A 189 8.12 16.39 -2.14
C MET A 189 9.20 17.41 -1.77
N ALA A 190 9.01 18.21 -0.73
CA ALA A 190 9.88 19.33 -0.36
C ALA A 190 11.34 18.93 -0.08
N THR A 191 11.57 17.71 0.39
CA THR A 191 12.93 17.22 0.70
C THR A 191 13.54 16.35 -0.39
N LEU A 192 12.79 16.03 -1.45
CA LEU A 192 13.29 15.26 -2.58
C LEU A 192 14.22 16.12 -3.45
N PRO A 193 15.24 15.53 -4.11
CA PRO A 193 16.13 16.25 -5.02
C PRO A 193 15.41 16.91 -6.20
N ASP A 194 15.79 18.14 -6.54
CA ASP A 194 15.26 18.85 -7.72
C ASP A 194 15.56 18.13 -9.04
N ALA A 195 16.65 17.36 -9.07
CA ALA A 195 17.09 16.61 -10.25
C ALA A 195 16.26 15.35 -10.53
N ASP A 196 15.48 14.84 -9.58
CA ASP A 196 14.63 13.67 -9.78
C ASP A 196 13.57 13.97 -10.85
N LEU A 197 13.39 13.06 -11.80
CA LEU A 197 12.28 13.13 -12.75
C LEU A 197 10.97 12.77 -12.05
N ILE A 198 9.86 13.36 -12.48
CA ILE A 198 8.53 13.02 -11.96
C ILE A 198 8.18 11.54 -12.20
N SER A 199 8.61 10.97 -13.33
CA SER A 199 8.52 9.52 -13.61
C SER A 199 9.24 8.65 -12.60
N SER A 200 10.25 9.19 -11.91
CA SER A 200 10.99 8.44 -10.91
C SER A 200 10.33 8.41 -9.54
N LEU A 201 9.19 9.10 -9.33
CA LEU A 201 8.52 9.20 -8.04
C LEU A 201 7.42 8.14 -7.87
N CYS A 202 7.08 7.84 -6.61
CA CYS A 202 5.90 7.06 -6.24
C CYS A 202 4.81 8.04 -5.82
N VAL A 203 3.79 8.26 -6.65
CA VAL A 203 2.83 9.34 -6.46
C VAL A 203 1.44 8.78 -6.15
N PRO A 204 0.88 9.07 -4.96
CA PRO A 204 -0.53 8.84 -4.73
C PRO A 204 -1.36 9.78 -5.61
N GLY A 205 -2.32 9.20 -6.32
CA GLY A 205 -3.27 9.88 -7.16
C GLY A 205 -4.70 9.48 -6.83
N THR A 206 -5.67 10.25 -7.34
CA THR A 206 -7.09 9.90 -7.25
C THR A 206 -7.68 9.78 -8.65
N HIS A 207 -8.34 8.65 -8.91
CA HIS A 207 -9.18 8.47 -10.08
C HIS A 207 -10.47 9.27 -9.89
N GLU A 208 -10.94 9.95 -10.95
CA GLU A 208 -12.16 10.78 -10.90
C GLU A 208 -12.17 11.68 -9.64
N SER A 209 -11.13 12.51 -9.47
CA SER A 209 -10.83 13.21 -8.21
C SER A 209 -11.98 14.05 -7.67
N CYS A 210 -12.88 14.51 -8.55
CA CYS A 210 -14.04 15.32 -8.18
C CYS A 210 -15.32 14.49 -7.99
N ALA A 211 -15.31 13.17 -8.23
CA ALA A 211 -16.49 12.33 -8.23
C ALA A 211 -16.92 11.93 -6.81
N LEU A 212 -17.49 12.91 -6.09
CA LEU A 212 -17.94 12.81 -4.71
C LEU A 212 -19.43 12.44 -4.59
N TYR A 213 -20.18 12.49 -5.71
CA TYR A 213 -21.64 12.34 -5.76
C TYR A 213 -22.06 11.21 -6.71
N GLY A 214 -23.32 10.77 -6.57
CA GLY A 214 -23.89 9.68 -7.37
C GLY A 214 -23.59 8.29 -6.81
N TRP A 215 -23.40 8.19 -5.49
CA TRP A 215 -23.24 6.91 -4.80
C TRP A 215 -24.40 5.95 -5.14
N PRO A 216 -24.13 4.67 -5.40
CA PRO A 216 -22.82 4.02 -5.38
C PRO A 216 -22.17 3.83 -6.77
N ILE A 217 -22.78 4.39 -7.82
CA ILE A 217 -22.39 4.13 -9.22
C ILE A 217 -21.31 5.10 -9.67
N SER A 218 -21.51 6.39 -9.39
CA SER A 218 -20.66 7.48 -9.88
C SER A 218 -19.77 8.09 -8.81
N ALA A 219 -19.87 7.66 -7.54
CA ALA A 219 -18.97 8.14 -6.49
C ALA A 219 -17.68 7.30 -6.48
N CYS A 220 -16.55 7.94 -6.72
CA CYS A 220 -15.22 7.33 -6.73
C CYS A 220 -14.37 7.77 -5.52
N GLN A 221 -14.70 8.90 -4.90
CA GLN A 221 -14.07 9.38 -3.68
C GLN A 221 -15.12 9.61 -2.59
N ASP A 222 -14.67 9.72 -1.33
CA ASP A 222 -15.55 10.01 -0.21
C ASP A 222 -16.13 11.43 -0.32
N SER A 223 -17.35 11.66 0.19
CA SER A 223 -18.00 12.98 0.08
C SER A 223 -17.25 14.10 0.81
N ALA A 224 -16.40 13.77 1.78
CA ALA A 224 -15.51 14.72 2.45
C ALA A 224 -14.19 15.00 1.70
N ALA A 225 -13.89 14.23 0.65
CA ALA A 225 -12.62 14.28 -0.07
C ALA A 225 -12.55 15.44 -1.09
N SER A 226 -12.66 16.68 -0.62
CA SER A 226 -12.37 17.87 -1.45
C SER A 226 -10.95 17.81 -2.05
N ILE A 227 -10.69 18.58 -3.11
CA ILE A 227 -9.36 18.64 -3.73
C ILE A 227 -8.31 19.11 -2.71
N ALA A 228 -8.63 20.12 -1.90
CA ALA A 228 -7.75 20.57 -0.82
C ALA A 228 -7.46 19.46 0.19
N TYR A 229 -8.47 18.65 0.55
CA TYR A 229 -8.29 17.51 1.45
C TYR A 229 -7.37 16.45 0.86
N GLN A 230 -7.61 16.06 -0.40
CA GLN A 230 -6.77 15.10 -1.12
C GLN A 230 -5.29 15.53 -1.12
N LEU A 231 -5.04 16.80 -1.48
CA LEU A 231 -3.69 17.37 -1.50
C LEU A 231 -3.06 17.40 -0.09
N SER A 232 -3.82 17.75 0.95
CA SER A 232 -3.33 17.74 2.34
C SER A 232 -2.95 16.34 2.84
N ARG A 233 -3.51 15.30 2.21
CA ARG A 233 -3.26 13.88 2.49
C ARG A 233 -2.28 13.23 1.52
N GLY A 234 -1.47 14.03 0.82
CA GLY A 234 -0.33 13.59 0.01
C GLY A 234 -0.62 13.24 -1.44
N VAL A 235 -1.87 13.34 -1.89
CA VAL A 235 -2.22 13.18 -3.32
C VAL A 235 -1.51 14.25 -4.14
N ARG A 236 -0.86 13.88 -5.24
CA ARG A 236 -0.22 14.82 -6.19
C ARG A 236 -0.56 14.51 -7.65
N PHE A 237 -1.44 13.55 -7.90
CA PHE A 237 -2.07 13.32 -9.20
C PHE A 237 -3.58 13.41 -9.09
N LEU A 238 -4.21 14.25 -9.89
CA LEU A 238 -5.66 14.45 -9.91
C LEU A 238 -6.20 14.10 -11.30
N ASP A 239 -7.12 13.13 -11.41
CA ASP A 239 -7.90 12.87 -12.63
C ASP A 239 -9.18 13.70 -12.62
N VAL A 240 -9.14 14.86 -13.27
CA VAL A 240 -10.21 15.85 -13.35
C VAL A 240 -10.96 15.67 -14.68
N ARG A 241 -12.19 15.17 -14.61
CA ARG A 241 -13.05 14.99 -15.78
C ARG A 241 -14.11 16.06 -15.86
N LEU A 242 -14.16 16.75 -17.00
CA LEU A 242 -14.94 17.96 -17.16
C LEU A 242 -15.91 17.85 -18.33
N ALA A 243 -17.09 18.42 -18.15
CA ALA A 243 -18.07 18.66 -19.19
C ALA A 243 -18.20 20.17 -19.41
N LEU A 244 -18.32 20.58 -20.68
CA LEU A 244 -18.82 21.92 -20.98
C LEU A 244 -20.28 22.05 -20.52
N LYS A 245 -20.68 23.25 -20.09
CA LYS A 245 -22.07 23.61 -19.75
C LYS A 245 -22.33 25.05 -20.15
N GLY A 246 -23.52 25.33 -20.66
CA GLY A 246 -23.92 26.67 -21.12
C GLY A 246 -24.14 26.72 -22.64
N SER A 247 -24.34 27.92 -23.16
CA SER A 247 -24.53 28.15 -24.59
C SER A 247 -23.21 28.49 -25.26
N PRO A 248 -23.02 28.24 -26.56
CA PRO A 248 -21.83 28.67 -27.30
C PRO A 248 -21.51 30.16 -27.02
N GLY A 249 -20.27 30.46 -26.64
CA GLY A 249 -19.83 31.81 -26.24
C GLY A 249 -19.99 32.14 -24.74
N SER A 250 -20.66 31.30 -23.94
CA SER A 250 -20.77 31.43 -22.47
C SER A 250 -20.57 30.09 -21.74
N GLN A 251 -19.80 29.19 -22.35
CA GLN A 251 -19.57 27.86 -21.80
C GLN A 251 -18.61 27.92 -20.60
N ALA A 252 -18.96 27.17 -19.55
CA ALA A 252 -18.13 26.94 -18.39
C ALA A 252 -17.82 25.44 -18.25
N LEU A 253 -16.74 25.11 -17.56
CA LEU A 253 -16.32 23.72 -17.32
C LEU A 253 -16.72 23.28 -15.92
N TYR A 254 -17.45 22.16 -15.84
CA TYR A 254 -17.89 21.54 -14.60
C TYR A 254 -17.39 20.10 -14.52
N ALA A 255 -17.09 19.65 -13.31
CA ALA A 255 -16.73 18.26 -13.08
C ALA A 255 -17.93 17.32 -13.26
N TYR A 256 -17.72 16.24 -13.99
CA TYR A 256 -18.73 15.22 -14.29
C TYR A 256 -18.10 13.84 -14.24
N HIS A 257 -18.91 12.85 -13.87
CA HIS A 257 -18.59 11.43 -14.05
C HIS A 257 -19.75 10.80 -14.83
N GLY A 258 -19.51 10.47 -16.10
CA GLY A 258 -20.56 10.18 -17.07
C GLY A 258 -21.59 11.31 -17.13
N VAL A 259 -22.85 10.98 -16.83
CA VAL A 259 -23.97 11.94 -16.81
C VAL A 259 -24.16 12.63 -15.45
N THR A 260 -23.39 12.24 -14.42
CA THR A 260 -23.55 12.76 -13.06
C THR A 260 -22.71 14.02 -12.83
N ASP A 261 -23.40 15.14 -12.60
CA ASP A 261 -22.83 16.42 -12.20
C ASP A 261 -22.22 16.33 -10.79
N GLN A 262 -20.92 16.65 -10.67
CA GLN A 262 -20.16 16.59 -9.42
C GLN A 262 -20.12 17.91 -8.65
N LYS A 263 -20.96 18.87 -9.04
CA LYS A 263 -21.29 20.08 -8.25
C LYS A 263 -20.09 21.01 -8.00
N ILE A 264 -19.07 20.95 -8.84
CA ILE A 264 -17.89 21.83 -8.77
C ILE A 264 -17.44 22.26 -10.17
N ASP A 265 -17.13 23.55 -10.33
CA ASP A 265 -16.58 24.10 -11.56
C ASP A 265 -15.05 24.14 -11.52
N ILE A 266 -14.42 24.23 -12.70
CA ILE A 266 -12.95 24.23 -12.81
C ILE A 266 -12.30 25.38 -12.04
N SER A 267 -12.93 26.55 -11.89
CA SER A 267 -12.36 27.67 -11.14
C SER A 267 -12.21 27.33 -9.66
N ALA A 268 -13.21 26.65 -9.08
CA ALA A 268 -13.16 26.19 -7.70
C ALA A 268 -12.10 25.09 -7.50
N ILE A 269 -11.93 24.19 -8.47
CA ILE A 269 -10.85 23.17 -8.46
C ILE A 269 -9.49 23.87 -8.46
N LEU A 270 -9.26 24.77 -9.43
CA LEU A 270 -7.99 25.48 -9.57
C LEU A 270 -7.67 26.36 -8.36
N THR A 271 -8.66 27.00 -7.76
CA THR A 271 -8.48 27.79 -6.53
C THR A 271 -7.91 26.94 -5.40
N GLN A 272 -8.41 25.71 -5.21
CA GLN A 272 -7.90 24.80 -4.18
C GLN A 272 -6.46 24.36 -4.49
N VAL A 273 -6.15 24.05 -5.75
CA VAL A 273 -4.80 23.63 -6.16
C VAL A 273 -3.79 24.77 -6.04
N TYR A 274 -4.13 25.98 -6.49
CA TYR A 274 -3.27 27.16 -6.37
C TYR A 274 -3.04 27.54 -4.92
N SER A 275 -4.08 27.48 -4.08
CA SER A 275 -3.94 27.72 -2.63
C SER A 275 -2.93 26.74 -2.02
N PHE A 276 -3.08 25.44 -2.31
CA PHE A 276 -2.15 24.41 -1.84
C PHE A 276 -0.71 24.66 -2.32
N LEU A 277 -0.50 24.93 -3.61
CA LEU A 277 0.84 25.20 -4.15
C LEU A 277 1.43 26.50 -3.61
N SER A 278 0.61 27.48 -3.23
CA SER A 278 1.10 28.70 -2.57
C SER A 278 1.57 28.45 -1.14
N THR A 279 0.89 27.56 -0.41
CA THR A 279 1.27 27.18 0.97
C THR A 279 2.41 26.17 1.00
N SER A 280 2.52 25.35 -0.04
CA SER A 280 3.54 24.30 -0.20
C SER A 280 4.28 24.47 -1.53
N PRO A 281 5.08 25.55 -1.71
CA PRO A 281 5.68 25.92 -3.01
C PRO A 281 6.74 24.95 -3.51
N ARG A 282 7.18 24.00 -2.66
CA ARG A 282 8.08 22.94 -3.09
C ARG A 282 7.36 21.71 -3.64
N GLU A 283 6.04 21.67 -3.60
CA GLU A 283 5.24 20.59 -4.17
C GLU A 283 4.89 20.90 -5.64
N THR A 284 4.43 19.89 -6.38
CA THR A 284 3.86 20.03 -7.73
C THR A 284 2.61 19.17 -7.82
N VAL A 285 1.66 19.53 -8.67
CA VAL A 285 0.45 18.72 -8.90
C VAL A 285 0.39 18.30 -10.35
N LEU A 286 0.26 17.01 -10.63
CA LEU A 286 -0.09 16.51 -11.95
C LEU A 286 -1.62 16.53 -12.07
N MET A 287 -2.14 17.23 -13.06
CA MET A 287 -3.57 17.31 -13.31
C MET A 287 -3.89 16.67 -14.66
N SER A 288 -4.46 15.47 -14.62
CA SER A 288 -5.10 14.83 -15.76
C SER A 288 -6.42 15.53 -16.03
N VAL A 289 -6.57 16.11 -17.22
CA VAL A 289 -7.80 16.74 -17.66
C VAL A 289 -8.38 15.91 -18.80
N LYS A 290 -9.61 15.43 -18.62
CA LYS A 290 -10.35 14.68 -19.64
C LYS A 290 -11.70 15.34 -19.92
N GLN A 291 -12.10 15.30 -21.18
CA GLN A 291 -13.45 15.70 -21.58
C GLN A 291 -14.45 14.56 -21.34
N GLU A 292 -15.59 14.86 -20.72
CA GLU A 292 -16.61 13.89 -20.33
C GLU A 292 -17.85 13.88 -21.24
N ASN A 293 -18.07 14.96 -21.99
CA ASN A 293 -19.14 15.04 -23.00
C ASN A 293 -18.59 15.30 -24.41
N ASN A 294 -19.46 15.31 -25.43
CA ASN A 294 -19.01 15.46 -26.82
C ASN A 294 -19.16 16.89 -27.37
N MET A 295 -19.26 17.91 -26.51
CA MET A 295 -19.43 19.29 -26.97
C MET A 295 -18.13 19.87 -27.55
N ALA A 296 -18.24 20.55 -28.68
CA ALA A 296 -17.10 21.25 -29.29
C ALA A 296 -16.64 22.45 -28.44
N GLY A 297 -15.37 22.84 -28.59
CA GLY A 297 -14.77 23.99 -27.91
C GLY A 297 -14.12 23.67 -26.55
N PHE A 298 -13.99 22.39 -26.18
CA PHE A 298 -13.44 21.99 -24.88
C PHE A 298 -11.98 22.41 -24.71
N LEU A 299 -11.16 22.20 -25.75
CA LEU A 299 -9.76 22.61 -25.76
C LEU A 299 -9.64 24.12 -25.47
N ASP A 300 -10.33 24.95 -26.23
CA ASP A 300 -10.30 26.41 -26.08
C ASP A 300 -10.80 26.86 -24.71
N ALA A 301 -11.84 26.19 -24.19
CA ALA A 301 -12.37 26.45 -22.86
C ALA A 301 -11.33 26.12 -21.77
N VAL A 302 -10.65 24.97 -21.83
CA VAL A 302 -9.59 24.61 -20.87
C VAL A 302 -8.47 25.66 -20.90
N PHE A 303 -8.02 26.05 -22.08
CA PHE A 303 -6.96 27.07 -22.22
C PHE A 303 -7.41 28.46 -21.78
N THR A 304 -8.69 28.79 -21.86
CA THR A 304 -9.24 30.03 -21.27
C THR A 304 -9.02 30.07 -19.75
N TYR A 305 -9.04 28.94 -19.05
CA TYR A 305 -8.74 28.88 -17.62
C TYR A 305 -7.24 28.85 -17.33
N ILE A 306 -6.46 28.08 -18.10
CA ILE A 306 -5.00 28.00 -17.95
C ILE A 306 -4.36 29.38 -18.18
N ASN A 307 -4.78 30.10 -19.22
CA ASN A 307 -4.22 31.40 -19.61
C ASN A 307 -4.52 32.54 -18.62
N LYS A 308 -5.39 32.33 -17.63
CA LYS A 308 -5.56 33.27 -16.52
C LYS A 308 -4.34 33.31 -15.58
N ASN A 309 -3.57 32.23 -15.52
CA ASN A 309 -2.35 32.14 -14.73
C ASN A 309 -1.33 31.19 -15.37
N PRO A 310 -0.76 31.52 -16.55
CA PRO A 310 0.09 30.61 -17.30
C PRO A 310 1.37 30.22 -16.54
N ALA A 311 1.88 31.08 -15.67
CA ALA A 311 3.09 30.81 -14.87
C ALA A 311 2.89 29.67 -13.84
N ALA A 312 1.64 29.40 -13.45
CA ALA A 312 1.30 28.29 -12.55
C ALA A 312 1.21 26.94 -13.28
N TRP A 313 1.41 26.89 -14.60
CA TRP A 313 1.32 25.66 -15.39
C TRP A 313 2.64 25.31 -16.06
N TYR A 314 2.92 24.01 -16.11
CA TYR A 314 3.96 23.44 -16.93
C TYR A 314 3.32 22.69 -18.09
N LEU A 315 3.55 23.19 -19.31
CA LEU A 315 2.90 22.73 -20.54
C LEU A 315 3.89 22.13 -21.55
N ALA A 316 5.17 21.99 -21.21
CA ALA A 316 6.12 21.34 -22.10
C ALA A 316 5.85 19.83 -22.20
N THR A 317 6.25 19.23 -23.32
CA THR A 317 5.77 17.91 -23.77
C THR A 317 6.58 16.72 -23.28
N GLY A 318 7.66 16.96 -22.53
CA GLY A 318 8.51 15.91 -21.96
C GLY A 318 8.23 15.64 -20.48
N ILE A 319 8.91 14.65 -19.91
CA ILE A 319 8.83 14.37 -18.47
C ILE A 319 9.73 15.36 -17.71
N PRO A 320 9.16 16.25 -16.87
CA PRO A 320 9.95 17.26 -16.18
C PRO A 320 10.76 16.69 -15.02
N ARG A 321 11.83 17.40 -14.65
CA ARG A 321 12.45 17.25 -13.34
C ARG A 321 11.59 17.95 -12.29
N LEU A 322 11.62 17.45 -11.06
CA LEU A 322 10.85 17.99 -9.95
C LEU A 322 11.13 19.49 -9.73
N GLY A 323 12.40 19.90 -9.81
CA GLY A 323 12.82 21.29 -9.68
C GLY A 323 12.15 22.25 -10.68
N ASP A 324 11.92 21.79 -11.91
CA ASP A 324 11.34 22.61 -12.98
C ASP A 324 9.84 22.92 -12.71
N VAL A 325 9.17 22.05 -11.95
CA VAL A 325 7.71 22.06 -11.77
C VAL A 325 7.26 22.35 -10.35
N ARG A 326 8.17 22.58 -9.40
CA ARG A 326 7.79 23.04 -8.06
C ARG A 326 6.96 24.32 -8.15
N GLY A 327 5.88 24.36 -7.38
CA GLY A 327 4.89 25.44 -7.36
C GLY A 327 3.98 25.48 -8.59
N LYS A 328 4.02 24.48 -9.47
CA LYS A 328 3.25 24.44 -10.73
C LYS A 328 2.33 23.23 -10.81
N ILE A 329 1.39 23.32 -11.75
CA ILE A 329 0.55 22.23 -12.22
C ILE A 329 1.18 21.68 -13.50
N VAL A 330 1.49 20.39 -13.53
CA VAL A 330 1.89 19.68 -14.75
C VAL A 330 0.63 19.14 -15.41
N LEU A 331 0.34 19.60 -16.63
CA LEU A 331 -0.83 19.16 -17.37
C LEU A 331 -0.61 17.74 -17.92
N VAL A 332 -1.57 16.85 -17.68
CA VAL A 332 -1.74 15.59 -18.42
C VAL A 332 -2.99 15.72 -19.29
N SER A 333 -2.81 15.89 -20.59
CA SER A 333 -3.90 16.22 -21.52
C SER A 333 -4.55 14.95 -22.07
N ARG A 334 -5.78 14.64 -21.63
CA ARG A 334 -6.63 13.56 -22.17
C ARG A 334 -7.80 14.13 -22.99
N PHE A 335 -7.52 15.19 -23.75
CA PHE A 335 -8.43 15.86 -24.67
C PHE A 335 -7.65 16.33 -25.91
N GLY A 336 -8.36 16.79 -26.94
CA GLY A 336 -7.77 17.10 -28.24
C GLY A 336 -7.54 15.85 -29.08
N SER A 337 -7.14 16.04 -30.34
CA SER A 337 -6.76 14.95 -31.24
C SER A 337 -5.28 14.63 -31.12
N SER A 338 -4.88 13.43 -31.55
CA SER A 338 -3.49 12.95 -31.49
C SER A 338 -2.47 13.88 -32.16
N ASN A 339 -2.91 14.69 -33.13
CA ASN A 339 -2.06 15.60 -33.88
C ASN A 339 -2.00 17.02 -33.28
N GLN A 340 -2.86 17.34 -32.30
CA GLN A 340 -2.98 18.68 -31.73
C GLN A 340 -1.95 18.96 -30.63
N GLN A 341 -1.45 17.94 -29.93
CA GLN A 341 -0.50 18.06 -28.81
C GLN A 341 -0.79 19.31 -27.93
N PRO A 342 -1.98 19.38 -27.30
CA PRO A 342 -2.49 20.61 -26.71
C PRO A 342 -1.57 21.21 -25.64
N GLY A 343 -0.80 20.37 -24.94
CA GLY A 343 0.20 20.79 -23.95
C GLY A 343 0.42 19.72 -22.90
N GLY A 344 1.56 19.79 -22.22
CA GLY A 344 1.94 18.85 -21.18
C GLY A 344 2.14 17.42 -21.70
N ILE A 345 1.92 16.45 -20.82
CA ILE A 345 1.99 15.02 -21.15
C ILE A 345 0.69 14.64 -21.87
N HIS A 346 0.77 14.33 -23.17
CA HIS A 346 -0.39 14.04 -24.00
C HIS A 346 -0.26 12.66 -24.66
N PRO A 347 -0.98 11.66 -24.15
CA PRO A 347 -1.08 10.37 -24.79
C PRO A 347 -1.93 10.51 -26.07
N PRO A 348 -1.41 10.18 -27.26
CA PRO A 348 -2.14 10.37 -28.51
C PRO A 348 -3.35 9.44 -28.66
N ILE A 349 -3.32 8.29 -27.98
CA ILE A 349 -4.40 7.29 -27.96
C ILE A 349 -4.55 6.80 -26.53
N TRP A 350 -5.80 6.65 -26.08
CA TRP A 350 -6.15 6.06 -24.80
C TRP A 350 -7.19 4.96 -25.04
N PRO A 351 -6.76 3.69 -25.23
CA PRO A 351 -7.66 2.58 -25.50
C PRO A 351 -8.73 2.42 -24.41
N ASP A 352 -9.97 2.20 -24.83
CA ASP A 352 -11.11 2.03 -23.92
C ASP A 352 -10.98 0.72 -23.15
N SER A 353 -10.85 0.81 -21.81
CA SER A 353 -10.75 -0.31 -20.88
C SER A 353 -9.90 -1.50 -21.38
N SER A 354 -8.70 -1.23 -21.90
CA SER A 354 -7.81 -2.28 -22.40
C SER A 354 -7.35 -3.20 -21.26
N PRO A 355 -7.45 -4.54 -21.39
CA PRO A 355 -6.95 -5.50 -20.40
C PRO A 355 -5.42 -5.66 -20.44
N THR A 356 -4.73 -4.85 -21.24
CA THR A 356 -3.26 -4.80 -21.35
C THR A 356 -2.78 -3.37 -21.22
N ALA A 357 -1.60 -3.18 -20.62
CA ALA A 357 -0.98 -1.88 -20.56
C ALA A 357 -0.60 -1.39 -21.97
N PHE A 358 -0.72 -0.08 -22.19
CA PHE A 358 -0.35 0.57 -23.45
C PHE A 358 0.71 1.65 -23.21
N SER A 359 1.51 1.94 -24.23
CA SER A 359 2.65 2.84 -24.11
C SER A 359 2.70 3.87 -25.22
N TYR A 360 3.25 5.04 -24.92
CA TYR A 360 3.49 6.11 -25.87
C TYR A 360 4.83 6.79 -25.57
N THR A 361 5.51 7.21 -26.63
CA THR A 361 6.78 7.95 -26.54
C THR A 361 6.50 9.43 -26.67
N LEU A 362 6.99 10.19 -25.71
CA LEU A 362 6.92 11.64 -25.68
C LEU A 362 8.01 12.25 -26.59
N PRO A 363 7.87 13.53 -27.01
CA PRO A 363 8.85 14.19 -27.87
C PRO A 363 10.29 14.24 -27.33
N ASP A 364 10.48 14.09 -26.00
CA ASP A 364 11.81 14.02 -25.38
C ASP A 364 12.42 12.61 -25.40
N GLY A 365 11.79 11.65 -26.06
CA GLY A 365 12.23 10.27 -26.20
C GLY A 365 11.87 9.38 -25.00
N ARG A 366 11.31 9.93 -23.93
CA ARG A 366 10.84 9.16 -22.78
C ARG A 366 9.48 8.54 -23.04
N SER A 367 9.14 7.51 -22.28
CA SER A 367 7.88 6.80 -22.46
C SER A 367 6.94 7.01 -21.29
N VAL A 368 5.67 6.87 -21.56
CA VAL A 368 4.65 6.71 -20.54
C VAL A 368 3.94 5.40 -20.81
N VAL A 369 3.70 4.62 -19.76
CA VAL A 369 3.02 3.32 -19.86
C VAL A 369 1.84 3.35 -18.90
N THR A 370 0.66 3.06 -19.42
CA THR A 370 -0.60 3.16 -18.69
C THR A 370 -1.27 1.80 -18.61
N GLN A 371 -1.73 1.44 -17.41
CA GLN A 371 -2.72 0.38 -17.20
C GLN A 371 -4.02 1.03 -16.76
N ASP A 372 -5.07 0.88 -17.57
CA ASP A 372 -6.40 1.46 -17.30
C ASP A 372 -7.54 0.48 -17.67
N TRP A 373 -7.42 -0.77 -17.20
CA TRP A 373 -8.50 -1.75 -17.28
C TRP A 373 -9.53 -1.47 -16.17
N TYR A 374 -10.50 -0.60 -16.43
CA TYR A 374 -11.52 -0.26 -15.45
C TYR A 374 -12.78 -1.13 -15.54
N ASN A 375 -13.15 -1.66 -16.72
CA ASN A 375 -14.33 -2.51 -16.86
C ASN A 375 -14.02 -3.97 -16.47
N ILE A 376 -14.10 -4.29 -15.18
CA ILE A 376 -13.59 -5.56 -14.63
C ILE A 376 -14.60 -6.73 -14.65
N GLY A 377 -15.84 -6.50 -15.06
CA GLY A 377 -16.93 -7.46 -15.11
C GLY A 377 -17.58 -7.74 -13.75
N SER A 378 -16.79 -8.17 -12.75
CA SER A 378 -17.29 -8.52 -11.41
C SER A 378 -16.21 -8.41 -10.33
N LEU A 379 -16.61 -8.44 -9.05
CA LEU A 379 -15.67 -8.45 -7.91
C LEU A 379 -14.68 -9.63 -7.94
N SER A 380 -15.01 -10.75 -8.60
CA SER A 380 -14.08 -11.89 -8.71
C SER A 380 -12.86 -11.59 -9.58
N ALA A 381 -12.88 -10.49 -10.34
CA ALA A 381 -11.78 -10.08 -11.19
C ALA A 381 -10.79 -9.11 -10.51
N ILE A 382 -11.01 -8.77 -9.24
CA ILE A 382 -10.07 -7.98 -8.42
C ILE A 382 -8.64 -8.58 -8.43
N PRO A 383 -8.43 -9.90 -8.29
CA PRO A 383 -7.10 -10.49 -8.40
C PRO A 383 -6.44 -10.27 -9.77
N THR A 384 -7.22 -10.34 -10.86
CA THR A 384 -6.73 -10.03 -12.22
C THR A 384 -6.30 -8.57 -12.32
N LYS A 385 -7.11 -7.64 -11.77
CA LYS A 385 -6.76 -6.22 -11.71
C LYS A 385 -5.46 -5.99 -10.93
N LEU A 386 -5.30 -6.65 -9.78
CA LEU A 386 -4.05 -6.60 -9.00
C LEU A 386 -2.85 -7.17 -9.76
N GLY A 387 -3.06 -8.23 -10.55
CA GLY A 387 -2.05 -8.79 -11.45
C GLY A 387 -1.56 -7.76 -12.48
N LEU A 388 -2.48 -7.02 -13.10
CA LEU A 388 -2.15 -5.96 -14.05
C LEU A 388 -1.42 -4.78 -13.38
N ILE A 389 -1.85 -4.38 -12.18
CA ILE A 389 -1.16 -3.36 -11.37
C ILE A 389 0.29 -3.80 -11.10
N SER A 390 0.48 -5.06 -10.68
CA SER A 390 1.79 -5.63 -10.36
C SER A 390 2.68 -5.76 -11.59
N ALA A 391 2.10 -6.12 -12.74
CA ALA A 391 2.80 -6.22 -14.01
C ALA A 391 3.33 -4.84 -14.46
N LEU A 392 2.53 -3.78 -14.33
CA LEU A 392 2.99 -2.43 -14.66
C LEU A 392 4.10 -1.97 -13.71
N LEU A 393 4.02 -2.28 -12.42
CA LEU A 393 5.09 -2.00 -11.45
C LEU A 393 6.37 -2.76 -11.79
N ALA A 394 6.28 -4.02 -12.20
CA ALA A 394 7.45 -4.79 -12.65
C ALA A 394 8.10 -4.19 -13.90
N GLN A 395 7.29 -3.66 -14.83
CA GLN A 395 7.75 -3.05 -16.07
C GLN A 395 8.40 -1.67 -15.86
N THR A 396 7.81 -0.84 -14.99
CA THR A 396 8.12 0.61 -14.91
C THR A 396 8.75 1.03 -13.58
N GLY A 397 8.52 0.27 -12.51
CA GLY A 397 8.81 0.68 -11.13
C GLY A 397 10.27 0.91 -10.78
N SER A 398 11.21 0.57 -11.67
CA SER A 398 12.65 0.83 -11.52
C SER A 398 13.26 1.62 -12.69
N ASN A 399 12.47 2.05 -13.67
CA ASN A 399 12.95 2.75 -14.86
C ASN A 399 12.57 4.24 -14.79
N THR A 400 13.57 5.10 -14.57
CA THR A 400 13.33 6.54 -14.40
C THR A 400 12.92 7.26 -15.67
N ASP A 401 13.13 6.68 -16.87
CA ASP A 401 12.73 7.27 -18.14
C ASP A 401 11.30 6.86 -18.56
N VAL A 402 10.60 6.10 -17.71
CA VAL A 402 9.23 5.66 -17.96
C VAL A 402 8.30 6.20 -16.88
N LEU A 403 7.32 7.01 -17.26
CA LEU A 403 6.23 7.37 -16.36
C LEU A 403 5.19 6.25 -16.36
N GLY A 404 5.04 5.56 -15.22
CA GLY A 404 3.97 4.57 -15.05
C GLY A 404 2.68 5.22 -14.55
N LEU A 405 1.57 5.06 -15.28
CA LEU A 405 0.23 5.47 -14.88
C LEU A 405 -0.60 4.23 -14.53
N ASN A 406 -0.73 3.94 -13.25
CA ASN A 406 -1.42 2.75 -12.75
C ASN A 406 -2.78 3.13 -12.19
N PHE A 407 -3.82 3.01 -13.01
CA PHE A 407 -5.20 3.17 -12.54
C PHE A 407 -5.57 1.90 -11.77
N THR A 408 -5.81 2.05 -10.46
CA THR A 408 -6.10 0.92 -9.58
C THR A 408 -7.59 0.77 -9.30
N ASN A 409 -8.42 1.68 -9.81
CA ASN A 409 -9.87 1.59 -9.77
C ASN A 409 -10.42 0.48 -10.70
N GLY A 410 -11.70 0.18 -10.54
CA GLY A 410 -12.45 -0.66 -11.45
C GLY A 410 -13.95 -0.54 -11.20
N SER A 411 -14.74 -0.70 -12.25
CA SER A 411 -16.19 -0.61 -12.20
C SER A 411 -16.88 -1.43 -13.30
N SER A 412 -17.97 -2.11 -12.96
CA SER A 412 -18.93 -2.72 -13.88
C SER A 412 -20.30 -2.78 -13.22
N PHE A 413 -21.31 -2.11 -13.77
CA PHE A 413 -22.66 -2.19 -13.24
C PHE A 413 -23.33 -3.51 -13.69
N PRO A 414 -24.05 -4.23 -12.79
CA PRO A 414 -24.22 -3.99 -11.36
C PRO A 414 -23.20 -4.74 -10.47
N MET A 415 -22.33 -5.57 -11.05
CA MET A 415 -21.59 -6.63 -10.34
C MET A 415 -20.23 -6.23 -9.74
N ALA A 416 -19.75 -5.01 -10.00
CA ALA A 416 -18.49 -4.47 -9.50
C ALA A 416 -18.57 -2.96 -9.42
N LEU A 417 -19.34 -2.40 -8.51
CA LEU A 417 -19.46 -0.95 -8.40
C LEU A 417 -18.24 -0.34 -7.67
N PRO A 418 -17.81 0.90 -7.99
CA PRO A 418 -16.52 1.46 -7.55
C PRO A 418 -16.21 1.29 -6.05
N PRO A 419 -17.16 1.54 -5.13
CA PRO A 419 -16.88 1.40 -3.71
C PRO A 419 -16.55 -0.02 -3.28
N TRP A 420 -17.18 -1.03 -3.86
CA TRP A 420 -16.92 -2.43 -3.51
C TRP A 420 -15.64 -2.96 -4.15
N VAL A 421 -15.25 -2.43 -5.32
CA VAL A 421 -13.96 -2.77 -5.93
C VAL A 421 -12.80 -2.20 -5.12
N ALA A 422 -12.87 -0.91 -4.74
CA ALA A 422 -11.83 -0.27 -3.94
C ALA A 422 -11.82 -0.73 -2.48
N LYS A 423 -12.97 -0.65 -1.81
CA LYS A 423 -13.10 -0.92 -0.36
C LYS A 423 -13.29 -2.40 -0.04
N GLY A 424 -13.82 -3.22 -0.95
CA GLY A 424 -14.24 -4.59 -0.63
C GLY A 424 -15.57 -4.65 0.12
N SER A 425 -15.86 -5.78 0.77
CA SER A 425 -17.01 -5.97 1.66
C SER A 425 -16.57 -6.37 3.07
N GLY A 426 -17.18 -5.73 4.08
CA GLY A 426 -16.83 -5.93 5.50
C GLY A 426 -15.60 -5.15 5.95
N ASP A 427 -15.21 -5.32 7.22
CA ASP A 427 -13.95 -4.77 7.75
C ASP A 427 -12.77 -5.46 7.06
N GLN A 428 -11.94 -4.67 6.38
CA GLN A 428 -10.78 -5.15 5.65
C GLN A 428 -9.57 -5.35 6.55
N SER A 429 -9.70 -5.04 7.84
CA SER A 429 -8.74 -5.47 8.83
C SER A 429 -8.69 -7.00 8.90
N ALA A 430 -7.49 -7.58 8.99
CA ALA A 430 -7.21 -8.98 8.66
C ALA A 430 -7.93 -10.08 9.52
N GLN A 431 -8.95 -9.74 10.31
CA GLN A 431 -9.59 -10.63 11.28
C GLN A 431 -11.06 -11.00 11.00
N SER A 432 -11.72 -10.49 9.95
CA SER A 432 -13.15 -10.79 9.72
C SER A 432 -13.49 -11.26 8.30
N ALA A 433 -12.71 -12.21 7.78
CA ALA A 433 -13.05 -12.81 6.48
C ALA A 433 -14.10 -13.94 6.62
N GLY A 434 -15.38 -13.59 6.76
CA GLY A 434 -16.47 -14.56 6.53
C GLY A 434 -16.50 -15.01 5.06
N TRP A 435 -17.18 -16.12 4.76
CA TRP A 435 -17.31 -16.65 3.38
C TRP A 435 -17.96 -15.67 2.37
N MET A 436 -18.53 -14.56 2.85
CA MET A 436 -19.09 -13.44 2.05
C MET A 436 -18.16 -12.21 1.95
N SER A 437 -16.92 -12.27 2.48
CA SER A 437 -15.98 -11.14 2.48
C SER A 437 -15.13 -11.09 1.19
N THR A 438 -15.16 -9.96 0.50
CA THR A 438 -14.32 -9.68 -0.66
C THR A 438 -13.27 -8.65 -0.25
N ARG A 439 -11.99 -8.93 -0.52
CA ARG A 439 -10.93 -7.93 -0.32
C ARG A 439 -10.94 -6.90 -1.43
N GLY A 440 -11.02 -5.63 -1.06
CA GLY A 440 -10.91 -4.53 -2.01
C GLY A 440 -9.48 -4.36 -2.53
N VAL A 441 -9.33 -3.71 -3.69
CA VAL A 441 -8.03 -3.40 -4.30
C VAL A 441 -7.15 -2.60 -3.33
N ASN A 442 -7.69 -1.63 -2.60
CA ASN A 442 -6.92 -0.79 -1.68
C ASN A 442 -6.29 -1.61 -0.54
N ALA A 443 -7.00 -2.60 0.00
CA ALA A 443 -6.47 -3.47 1.04
C ALA A 443 -5.34 -4.37 0.51
N LEU A 444 -5.47 -4.86 -0.74
CA LEU A 444 -4.44 -5.65 -1.40
C LEU A 444 -3.21 -4.81 -1.74
N LEU A 445 -3.40 -3.54 -2.10
CA LEU A 445 -2.32 -2.59 -2.34
C LEU A 445 -1.54 -2.26 -1.06
N VAL A 446 -2.22 -2.14 0.09
CA VAL A 446 -1.52 -1.97 1.38
C VAL A 446 -0.51 -3.10 1.59
N ASP A 447 -0.94 -4.35 1.38
CA ASP A 447 -0.05 -5.50 1.56
C ASP A 447 1.09 -5.51 0.54
N LEU A 448 0.78 -5.26 -0.73
CA LEU A 448 1.76 -5.22 -1.81
C LEU A 448 2.83 -4.15 -1.57
N VAL A 449 2.41 -2.92 -1.25
CA VAL A 449 3.31 -1.79 -1.02
C VAL A 449 4.12 -2.05 0.24
N ALA A 450 3.49 -2.39 1.37
CA ALA A 450 4.21 -2.63 2.63
C ALA A 450 5.20 -3.80 2.52
N ALA A 451 4.87 -4.88 1.79
CA ALA A 451 5.79 -5.97 1.53
C ALA A 451 7.02 -5.51 0.71
N LYS A 452 6.82 -4.65 -0.30
CA LYS A 452 7.92 -4.03 -1.05
C LYS A 452 8.75 -3.07 -0.20
N LEU A 453 8.14 -2.27 0.68
CA LEU A 453 8.89 -1.41 1.62
C LEU A 453 9.69 -2.23 2.63
N ALA A 454 9.13 -3.35 3.10
CA ALA A 454 9.82 -4.29 3.98
C ALA A 454 10.99 -4.98 3.28
N ASN A 455 10.90 -5.27 1.99
CA ASN A 455 11.99 -5.89 1.22
C ASN A 455 12.26 -5.11 -0.08
N PRO A 456 12.88 -3.93 0.02
CA PRO A 456 13.01 -3.04 -1.12
C PRO A 456 13.96 -3.62 -2.17
N GLN A 457 13.57 -3.52 -3.43
CA GLN A 457 14.38 -3.89 -4.58
C GLN A 457 14.42 -2.72 -5.56
N GLY A 458 15.60 -2.30 -5.98
CA GLY A 458 15.78 -1.12 -6.82
C GLY A 458 15.47 0.20 -6.10
N LYS A 459 15.56 1.31 -6.83
CA LYS A 459 15.26 2.65 -6.31
C LYS A 459 13.76 2.74 -5.96
N ARG A 460 13.42 3.33 -4.80
CA ARG A 460 12.05 3.46 -4.29
C ARG A 460 11.29 2.12 -4.22
N ALA A 461 11.99 1.06 -3.81
CA ALA A 461 11.44 -0.29 -3.67
C ALA A 461 10.74 -0.86 -4.93
N GLY A 462 11.07 -0.35 -6.12
CA GLY A 462 10.47 -0.79 -7.36
C GLY A 462 9.01 -0.34 -7.51
N LEU A 463 8.63 0.79 -6.89
CA LEU A 463 7.27 1.31 -6.83
C LEU A 463 7.05 2.57 -7.67
N MET A 464 8.02 3.01 -8.49
CA MET A 464 7.91 4.24 -9.30
C MET A 464 6.70 4.18 -10.24
N ASN A 465 5.61 4.83 -9.87
CA ASN A 465 4.34 4.88 -10.59
C ASN A 465 3.48 5.99 -9.97
N ILE A 466 2.52 6.46 -10.75
CA ILE A 466 1.33 7.11 -10.24
C ILE A 466 0.29 6.03 -9.93
N PHE A 467 -0.26 6.04 -8.72
CA PHE A 467 -1.33 5.15 -8.31
C PHE A 467 -2.64 5.95 -8.28
N ALA A 468 -3.48 5.85 -9.31
CA ALA A 468 -4.76 6.55 -9.33
C ALA A 468 -5.83 5.71 -8.61
N LEU A 469 -6.07 6.05 -7.34
CA LEU A 469 -6.90 5.31 -6.40
C LEU A 469 -8.37 5.78 -6.43
N ASP A 470 -9.30 4.85 -6.25
CA ASP A 470 -10.65 5.15 -5.75
C ASP A 470 -10.65 5.07 -4.23
N PHE A 471 -11.40 5.96 -3.57
CA PHE A 471 -11.49 6.05 -2.10
C PHE A 471 -10.14 6.02 -1.40
N PHE A 472 -9.23 6.91 -1.82
CA PHE A 472 -7.82 6.90 -1.42
C PHE A 472 -7.60 6.94 0.12
N ASP A 473 -8.51 7.58 0.84
CA ASP A 473 -8.52 7.72 2.30
C ASP A 473 -9.69 6.96 2.93
N GLN A 474 -9.85 5.69 2.56
CA GLN A 474 -10.91 4.87 3.12
C GLN A 474 -10.60 4.48 4.58
N PRO A 475 -11.57 4.56 5.50
CA PRO A 475 -11.46 3.98 6.84
C PRO A 475 -11.50 2.45 6.76
N GLY A 476 -11.08 1.77 7.83
CA GLY A 476 -11.09 0.30 7.91
C GLY A 476 -10.02 -0.39 7.06
N LEU A 477 -9.00 0.36 6.61
CA LEU A 477 -7.76 -0.22 6.10
C LEU A 477 -6.80 -0.61 7.23
N ASN A 478 -6.02 -1.66 7.00
CA ASN A 478 -4.92 -2.01 7.90
C ASN A 478 -3.81 -0.93 7.91
N ALA A 479 -3.65 -0.09 6.89
CA ALA A 479 -2.70 1.02 6.93
C ALA A 479 -3.13 2.13 5.97
N ASP A 480 -2.64 3.34 6.21
CA ASP A 480 -2.85 4.48 5.30
C ASP A 480 -2.05 4.25 4.01
N LEU A 481 -2.76 3.88 2.93
CA LEU A 481 -2.17 3.51 1.65
C LEU A 481 -1.43 4.68 0.98
N ALA A 482 -2.01 5.89 1.02
CA ALA A 482 -1.38 7.07 0.44
C ALA A 482 -0.05 7.37 1.14
N THR A 483 -0.02 7.23 2.47
CA THR A 483 1.21 7.35 3.27
C THR A 483 2.24 6.31 2.83
N LEU A 484 1.86 5.03 2.69
CA LEU A 484 2.80 3.99 2.26
C LEU A 484 3.36 4.22 0.85
N ILE A 485 2.54 4.70 -0.09
CA ILE A 485 3.02 5.08 -1.42
C ILE A 485 4.03 6.23 -1.32
N VAL A 486 3.76 7.24 -0.48
CA VAL A 486 4.70 8.36 -0.24
C VAL A 486 6.01 7.86 0.38
N GLN A 487 5.96 6.92 1.35
CA GLN A 487 7.15 6.34 2.01
C GLN A 487 8.15 5.73 1.03
N ALA A 488 7.66 5.12 -0.05
CA ALA A 488 8.53 4.55 -1.08
C ALA A 488 9.53 5.59 -1.64
N ASN A 489 9.21 6.89 -1.60
CA ASN A 489 10.11 7.94 -2.08
C ASN A 489 11.35 8.17 -1.22
N PHE A 490 11.42 7.56 -0.05
CA PHE A 490 12.50 7.76 0.92
C PHE A 490 13.32 6.48 1.15
N ILE A 491 13.11 5.47 0.31
CA ILE A 491 13.72 4.12 0.39
C ILE A 491 14.56 3.81 -0.84
#